data_AF-A0A178K301-F1
#
_entry.id   AF-A0A178K301-F1
#
_cell.length_a   1.000
_cell.length_b   1.000
_cell.length_c   1.000
_cell.angle_alpha   90.00
_cell.angle_beta   90.00
_cell.angle_gamma   90.00
#
_symmetry.space_group_name_H-M   'P 1'
#
loop_
_entity.id
_entity.type
_entity.pdbx_description
1 polymer ?
#
loop_
_entity_poly.entity_id
_entity_poly.type
_entity_poly.pdbx_seq_one_letter_code
_entity_poly.pdbx_strand_id
1 'polypeptide(L)'
;MSSCVRFCSLLLLLFLNSVSAAPVGDNNVFKTEGSKEQCDSIETELENIPQRLLGKGSSKNIFVGENRLRYNPDDYYLWVESYDFNNNSTEDLIVIDWQPRASDVYYLAFYNIPDKGYVYTDNQKLRKLLRSTHLQPRHEFGLKPIFPEYFDVEFPDGKIESEYFSGYHEIKPMLYNNDVYIVAEKNVGDISRRLIFKRQYSSENVSLICIF
;
A
#
# COMPACT_ATOMS: atom_id res chain seq x y z
N MET A 1 -39.14 53.34 -33.03
CA MET A 1 -39.10 52.72 -31.68
C MET A 1 -40.20 51.66 -31.62
N SER A 2 -39.81 50.41 -31.31
CA SER A 2 -40.65 49.22 -31.02
C SER A 2 -41.69 48.76 -32.06
N SER A 3 -41.93 47.47 -32.33
CA SER A 3 -41.29 46.19 -31.98
C SER A 3 -41.87 45.18 -32.97
N CYS A 4 -41.04 44.32 -33.57
CA CYS A 4 -41.50 43.24 -34.45
C CYS A 4 -41.16 41.88 -33.81
N VAL A 5 -42.21 41.17 -33.39
CA VAL A 5 -42.46 39.71 -33.47
C VAL A 5 -41.27 38.76 -33.32
N ARG A 6 -41.33 37.81 -32.36
CA ARG A 6 -41.52 36.36 -32.65
C ARG A 6 -41.44 35.48 -31.41
N PHE A 7 -42.52 34.70 -31.25
CA PHE A 7 -42.54 33.38 -30.64
C PHE A 7 -41.46 32.47 -31.24
N CYS A 8 -40.73 31.75 -30.40
CA CYS A 8 -40.28 30.40 -30.69
C CYS A 8 -40.06 29.65 -29.38
N SER A 9 -40.92 28.67 -29.14
CA SER A 9 -40.75 27.61 -28.16
C SER A 9 -39.41 26.93 -28.39
N LEU A 10 -38.58 26.85 -27.35
CA LEU A 10 -37.58 25.79 -27.25
C LEU A 10 -37.75 25.14 -25.89
N LEU A 11 -38.31 23.92 -25.92
CA LEU A 11 -38.19 22.91 -24.89
C LEU A 11 -36.71 22.84 -24.48
N LEU A 12 -36.37 23.38 -23.31
CA LEU A 12 -35.12 23.00 -22.66
C LEU A 12 -35.40 21.68 -21.94
N LEU A 13 -35.06 20.59 -22.62
CA LEU A 13 -34.93 19.27 -22.03
C LEU A 13 -34.04 19.39 -20.79
N LEU A 14 -34.65 19.22 -19.62
CA LEU A 14 -33.98 18.86 -18.38
C LEU A 14 -33.34 17.47 -18.58
N PHE A 15 -32.19 17.43 -19.26
CA PHE A 15 -31.22 16.39 -18.99
C PHE A 15 -30.64 16.71 -17.62
N LEU A 16 -31.35 16.27 -16.58
CA LEU A 16 -30.68 15.76 -15.40
C LEU A 16 -29.78 14.64 -15.91
N ASN A 17 -28.55 15.01 -16.25
CA ASN A 17 -27.43 14.10 -16.15
C ASN A 17 -27.44 13.69 -14.66
N SER A 18 -28.17 12.63 -14.36
CA SER A 18 -27.73 11.70 -13.33
C SER A 18 -26.26 11.52 -13.60
N VAL A 19 -25.43 12.16 -12.78
CA VAL A 19 -24.03 11.83 -12.70
C VAL A 19 -24.04 10.33 -12.51
N SER A 20 -23.66 9.65 -13.59
CA SER A 20 -23.34 8.25 -13.57
C SER A 20 -22.22 8.14 -12.54
N ALA A 21 -22.58 7.85 -11.30
CA ALA A 21 -21.66 7.18 -10.41
C ALA A 21 -21.41 5.87 -11.14
N ALA A 22 -20.30 5.83 -11.89
CA ALA A 22 -19.78 4.57 -12.37
C ALA A 22 -19.72 3.65 -11.15
N PRO A 23 -20.36 2.47 -11.19
CA PRO A 23 -20.28 1.54 -10.09
C PRO A 23 -18.82 1.17 -9.89
N VAL A 24 -18.41 1.22 -8.62
CA VAL A 24 -17.27 0.53 -7.98
C VAL A 24 -16.51 -0.36 -8.97
N GLY A 25 -15.37 0.15 -9.45
CA GLY A 25 -14.48 -0.63 -10.31
C GLY A 25 -13.94 -1.83 -9.56
N ASP A 26 -14.11 -3.01 -10.16
CA ASP A 26 -13.43 -4.28 -9.91
C ASP A 26 -13.02 -4.55 -8.47
N ASN A 27 -13.88 -5.28 -7.75
CA ASN A 27 -13.67 -5.86 -6.43
C ASN A 27 -12.20 -6.25 -6.16
N ASN A 28 -11.46 -5.39 -5.45
CA ASN A 28 -10.14 -5.69 -4.89
C ASN A 28 -10.29 -6.70 -3.75
N VAL A 29 -10.79 -7.91 -4.05
CA VAL A 29 -10.99 -8.98 -3.07
C VAL A 29 -9.73 -9.84 -3.07
N PHE A 30 -8.99 -9.76 -1.97
CA PHE A 30 -7.89 -10.67 -1.69
C PHE A 30 -8.45 -11.95 -1.08
N LYS A 31 -8.16 -13.08 -1.73
CA LYS A 31 -8.53 -14.41 -1.25
C LYS A 31 -7.31 -15.11 -0.70
N THR A 32 -7.46 -15.87 0.38
CA THR A 32 -6.37 -16.71 0.88
C THR A 32 -6.02 -17.80 -0.13
N GLU A 33 -4.80 -17.80 -0.64
CA GLU A 33 -4.28 -18.79 -1.58
C GLU A 33 -3.41 -19.86 -0.89
N GLY A 34 -3.00 -19.64 0.37
CA GLY A 34 -2.12 -20.55 1.10
C GLY A 34 -2.83 -21.81 1.63
N SER A 35 -2.13 -22.93 1.62
CA SER A 35 -2.58 -24.12 2.34
C SER A 35 -2.40 -23.94 3.85
N LYS A 36 -3.15 -24.69 4.67
CA LYS A 36 -2.97 -24.68 6.13
C LYS A 36 -1.52 -24.98 6.53
N GLU A 37 -0.93 -26.01 5.93
CA GLU A 37 0.47 -26.40 6.18
C GLU A 37 1.46 -25.27 5.84
N GLN A 38 1.20 -24.53 4.76
CA GLN A 38 2.02 -23.38 4.40
C GLN A 38 1.90 -22.25 5.43
N CYS A 39 0.68 -21.96 5.90
CA CYS A 39 0.45 -20.93 6.89
C CYS A 39 1.08 -21.27 8.25
N ASP A 40 0.88 -22.50 8.74
CA ASP A 40 1.49 -22.96 9.99
C ASP A 40 3.04 -22.86 9.94
N SER A 41 3.64 -23.16 8.77
CA SER A 41 5.09 -23.04 8.56
C SER A 41 5.57 -21.59 8.52
N ILE A 42 4.85 -20.68 7.86
CA ILE A 42 5.20 -19.25 7.83
C ILE A 42 5.08 -18.63 9.22
N GLU A 43 4.03 -18.96 9.97
CA GLU A 43 3.84 -18.49 11.34
C GLU A 43 4.99 -18.92 12.25
N THR A 44 5.37 -20.20 12.18
CA THR A 44 6.53 -20.72 12.92
C THR A 44 7.81 -19.95 12.57
N GLU A 45 8.02 -19.63 11.30
CA GLU A 45 9.22 -18.90 10.88
C GLU A 45 9.22 -17.44 11.38
N LEU A 46 8.05 -16.79 11.38
CA LEU A 46 7.88 -15.44 11.93
C LEU A 46 8.24 -15.35 13.41
N GLU A 47 7.89 -16.37 14.20
CA GLU A 47 8.20 -16.43 15.63
C GLU A 47 9.69 -16.68 15.91
N ASN A 48 10.39 -17.37 15.00
CA ASN A 48 11.74 -17.89 15.24
C ASN A 48 12.86 -17.08 14.58
N ILE A 49 12.57 -16.22 13.59
CA ILE A 49 13.60 -15.41 12.93
C ILE A 49 13.74 -14.05 13.63
N PRO A 50 14.96 -13.66 14.09
CA PRO A 50 15.24 -12.27 14.41
C PRO A 50 15.12 -11.44 13.13
N GLN A 51 13.92 -10.91 12.90
CA GLN A 51 13.52 -9.89 11.93
C GLN A 51 14.53 -9.66 10.80
N ARG A 52 14.68 -10.63 9.88
CA ARG A 52 15.52 -10.44 8.69
C ARG A 52 14.84 -9.43 7.76
N LEU A 53 15.40 -8.22 7.74
CA LEU A 53 15.18 -7.23 6.69
C LEU A 53 15.51 -7.85 5.32
N LEU A 54 14.87 -7.39 4.24
CA LEU A 54 15.06 -7.99 2.92
C LEU A 54 16.54 -7.88 2.48
N GLY A 55 17.21 -6.78 2.84
CA GLY A 55 18.57 -6.47 2.40
C GLY A 55 19.72 -6.87 3.35
N LYS A 56 20.95 -6.83 2.82
CA LYS A 56 22.22 -6.98 3.57
C LYS A 56 22.55 -5.81 4.52
N GLY A 57 21.71 -4.78 4.59
CA GLY A 57 21.93 -3.57 5.38
C GLY A 57 20.78 -3.27 6.33
N SER A 58 21.07 -2.52 7.39
CA SER A 58 20.03 -1.96 8.26
C SER A 58 19.18 -0.99 7.45
N SER A 59 17.86 -1.18 7.50
CA SER A 59 16.88 -0.26 6.93
C SER A 59 17.11 1.20 7.34
N LYS A 60 16.75 2.16 6.49
CA LYS A 60 16.94 3.60 6.76
C LYS A 60 15.62 4.31 7.03
N ASN A 61 15.63 5.19 8.04
CA ASN A 61 14.55 6.14 8.29
C ASN A 61 14.92 7.49 7.65
N ILE A 62 14.16 7.92 6.65
CA ILE A 62 14.45 9.12 5.86
C ILE A 62 13.35 10.16 6.05
N PHE A 63 13.73 11.32 6.57
CA PHE A 63 12.84 12.49 6.62
C PHE A 63 12.63 13.09 5.24
N VAL A 64 11.38 13.19 4.80
CA VAL A 64 11.03 13.68 3.45
C VAL A 64 10.20 14.97 3.47
N GLY A 65 9.66 15.38 4.61
CA GLY A 65 9.04 16.70 4.80
C GLY A 65 8.03 16.75 5.93
N GLU A 66 7.31 17.85 6.04
CA GLU A 66 6.15 17.96 6.95
C GLU A 66 4.96 17.15 6.42
N ASN A 67 4.13 16.62 7.32
CA ASN A 67 2.96 15.83 6.93
C ASN A 67 1.92 16.65 6.16
N ARG A 68 1.20 15.97 5.27
CA ARG A 68 0.02 16.51 4.59
C ARG A 68 -1.23 15.65 4.74
N LEU A 69 -1.12 14.51 5.44
CA LEU A 69 -2.26 13.65 5.72
C LEU A 69 -3.13 14.26 6.82
N ARG A 70 -4.43 14.36 6.56
CA ARG A 70 -5.41 15.02 7.44
C ARG A 70 -5.44 14.47 8.88
N TYR A 71 -5.07 13.20 9.08
CA TYR A 71 -5.19 12.50 10.35
C TYR A 71 -3.84 12.14 11.00
N ASN A 72 -2.73 12.68 10.49
CA ASN A 72 -1.41 12.47 11.08
C ASN A 72 -0.65 13.82 11.16
N PRO A 73 -0.49 14.40 12.36
CA PRO A 73 0.15 15.70 12.53
C PRO A 73 1.68 15.65 12.54
N ASP A 74 2.30 14.47 12.58
CA ASP A 74 3.75 14.33 12.76
C ASP A 74 4.52 14.36 11.43
N ASP A 75 5.75 14.87 11.47
CA ASP A 75 6.73 14.84 10.37
C ASP A 75 6.68 13.55 9.55
N TYR A 76 6.80 13.69 8.23
CA TYR A 76 6.75 12.59 7.28
C TYR A 76 8.13 11.96 7.12
N TYR A 77 8.26 10.76 7.71
CA TYR A 77 9.40 9.87 7.55
C TYR A 77 9.03 8.68 6.67
N LEU A 78 10.02 8.13 5.98
CA LEU A 78 9.91 6.90 5.20
C LEU A 78 10.92 5.87 5.67
N TRP A 79 10.46 4.63 5.76
CA TRP A 79 11.30 3.47 5.94
C TRP A 79 11.75 2.97 4.58
N VAL A 80 13.04 2.76 4.42
CA VAL A 80 13.62 2.43 3.11
C VAL A 80 14.59 1.27 3.21
N GLU A 81 14.46 0.35 2.26
CA GLU A 81 15.38 -0.75 2.01
C GLU A 81 15.79 -0.81 0.53
N SER A 82 16.95 -1.43 0.29
CA SER A 82 17.42 -1.78 -1.06
C SER A 82 17.41 -3.29 -1.17
N TYR A 83 16.69 -3.81 -2.15
CA TYR A 83 16.56 -5.25 -2.35
C TYR A 83 16.19 -5.57 -3.79
N ASP A 84 16.69 -6.70 -4.30
CA ASP A 84 16.28 -7.25 -5.60
C ASP A 84 14.88 -7.88 -5.49
N PHE A 85 13.85 -7.02 -5.47
CA PHE A 85 12.48 -7.40 -5.16
C PHE A 85 11.78 -8.13 -6.31
N ASN A 86 12.27 -7.96 -7.53
CA ASN A 86 11.78 -8.65 -8.73
C ASN A 86 12.71 -9.80 -9.18
N ASN A 87 13.80 -10.07 -8.44
CA ASN A 87 14.77 -11.12 -8.71
C ASN A 87 15.43 -11.01 -10.11
N ASN A 88 15.72 -9.80 -10.55
CA ASN A 88 16.34 -9.50 -11.85
C ASN A 88 17.84 -9.18 -11.74
N SER A 89 18.46 -9.40 -10.56
CA SER A 89 19.83 -9.01 -10.21
C SER A 89 20.09 -7.50 -10.12
N THR A 90 19.04 -6.68 -10.13
CA THR A 90 19.09 -5.23 -9.92
C THR A 90 18.31 -4.90 -8.67
N GLU A 91 18.94 -4.16 -7.76
CA GLU A 91 18.26 -3.75 -6.54
C GLU A 91 17.22 -2.66 -6.84
N ASP A 92 16.02 -2.85 -6.30
CA ASP A 92 14.95 -1.88 -6.22
C ASP A 92 15.02 -1.10 -4.90
N LEU A 93 14.29 0.01 -4.79
CA LEU A 93 14.00 0.62 -3.49
C LEU A 93 12.63 0.19 -3.00
N ILE A 94 12.61 -0.42 -1.82
CA ILE A 94 11.39 -0.67 -1.07
C ILE A 94 11.18 0.48 -0.12
N VAL A 95 9.99 1.08 -0.20
CA VAL A 95 9.62 2.24 0.61
C VAL A 95 8.35 1.90 1.36
N ILE A 96 8.35 2.17 2.66
CA ILE A 96 7.18 1.99 3.53
C ILE A 96 6.96 3.29 4.27
N ASP A 97 5.71 3.72 4.33
CA ASP A 97 5.34 4.92 5.07
C ASP A 97 5.61 4.72 6.56
N TRP A 98 6.52 5.52 7.14
CA TRP A 98 7.03 5.28 8.49
C TRP A 98 6.19 5.96 9.56
N GLN A 99 6.20 5.33 10.73
CA GLN A 99 5.49 5.65 11.96
C GLN A 99 5.60 7.12 12.42
N PRO A 100 4.49 7.77 12.79
CA PRO A 100 4.49 8.96 13.64
C PRO A 100 4.82 8.59 15.10
N ARG A 101 5.65 9.39 15.80
CA ARG A 101 6.13 9.09 17.17
C ARG A 101 5.01 8.93 18.21
N ALA A 102 3.80 9.39 17.90
CA ALA A 102 2.70 9.49 18.87
C ALA A 102 1.44 8.66 18.51
N SER A 103 1.40 7.89 17.42
CA SER A 103 0.23 7.04 17.12
C SER A 103 0.59 5.63 16.68
N ASP A 104 -0.17 4.65 17.19
CA ASP A 104 -0.06 3.23 16.84
C ASP A 104 -0.76 2.89 15.50
N VAL A 105 -0.94 3.89 14.62
CA VAL A 105 -1.70 3.75 13.38
C VAL A 105 -0.79 3.94 12.18
N TYR A 106 -0.57 2.84 11.46
CA TYR A 106 0.18 2.73 10.21
C TYR A 106 -0.78 2.75 9.04
N TYR A 107 -0.24 3.22 7.93
CA TYR A 107 -0.82 3.03 6.61
C TYR A 107 -0.11 1.86 5.94
N LEU A 108 -0.84 0.93 5.33
CA LEU A 108 -0.37 -0.15 4.45
C LEU A 108 0.13 0.43 3.11
N ALA A 109 1.00 1.41 3.21
CA ALA A 109 1.58 2.17 2.13
C ALA A 109 2.97 1.60 1.85
N PHE A 110 2.98 0.55 1.04
CA PHE A 110 4.17 -0.16 0.59
C PHE A 110 4.41 0.17 -0.89
N TYR A 111 5.62 0.57 -1.25
CA TYR A 111 5.97 0.95 -2.62
C TYR A 111 7.22 0.21 -3.08
N ASN A 112 7.24 -0.13 -4.36
CA ASN A 112 8.45 -0.56 -5.06
C ASN A 112 8.87 0.52 -6.07
N ILE A 113 10.12 0.98 -6.01
CA ILE A 113 10.70 1.87 -7.02
C ILE A 113 11.78 1.08 -7.78
N PRO A 114 11.45 0.57 -8.99
CA PRO A 114 12.31 -0.38 -9.67
C PRO A 114 13.64 0.22 -10.14
N ASP A 115 14.69 -0.58 -10.09
CA ASP A 115 16.05 -0.27 -10.54
C ASP A 115 16.65 1.00 -9.89
N LYS A 116 16.19 1.36 -8.68
CA LYS A 116 16.66 2.54 -7.92
C LYS A 116 17.50 2.21 -6.70
N GLY A 117 17.77 0.94 -6.39
CA GLY A 117 18.55 0.53 -5.22
C GLY A 117 19.93 1.20 -5.13
N TYR A 118 20.55 1.55 -6.27
CA TYR A 118 21.83 2.26 -6.33
C TYR A 118 21.86 3.60 -5.57
N VAL A 119 20.72 4.28 -5.37
CA VAL A 119 20.69 5.54 -4.61
C VAL A 119 20.67 5.30 -3.10
N TYR A 120 20.43 4.07 -2.64
CA TYR A 120 20.23 3.75 -1.23
C TYR A 120 21.40 4.19 -0.35
N THR A 121 22.63 4.10 -0.86
CA THR A 121 23.85 4.44 -0.12
C THR A 121 24.07 5.94 0.04
N ASP A 122 23.50 6.78 -0.84
CA ASP A 122 23.65 8.24 -0.84
C ASP A 122 22.38 8.92 -0.29
N ASN A 123 22.43 9.33 0.97
CA ASN A 123 21.27 9.93 1.66
C ASN A 123 20.74 11.20 0.97
N GLN A 124 21.60 11.99 0.32
CA GLN A 124 21.14 13.21 -0.37
C GLN A 124 20.37 12.87 -1.64
N LYS A 125 20.89 11.94 -2.46
CA LYS A 125 20.19 11.45 -3.65
C LYS A 125 18.91 10.71 -3.30
N LEU A 126 18.94 9.86 -2.27
CA LEU A 126 17.78 9.12 -1.79
C LEU A 126 16.67 10.08 -1.36
N ARG A 127 16.97 11.05 -0.49
CA ARG A 127 15.97 12.05 -0.05
C ARG A 127 15.41 12.86 -1.22
N LYS A 128 16.26 13.27 -2.17
CA LYS A 128 15.81 13.99 -3.37
C LYS A 128 14.87 13.15 -4.23
N LEU A 129 15.22 11.88 -4.46
CA LEU A 129 14.38 10.94 -5.21
C LEU A 129 13.02 10.79 -4.55
N LEU A 130 12.97 10.40 -3.27
CA LEU A 130 11.73 10.15 -2.54
C LEU A 130 10.78 11.36 -2.55
N ARG A 131 11.32 12.58 -2.40
CA ARG A 131 10.53 13.82 -2.50
C ARG A 131 9.98 14.05 -3.90
N SER A 132 10.74 13.71 -4.95
CA SER A 132 10.33 13.90 -6.33
C SER A 132 9.36 12.83 -6.86
N THR A 133 9.35 11.64 -6.25
CA THR A 133 8.47 10.53 -6.65
C THR A 133 6.99 10.81 -6.33
N HIS A 134 6.71 11.68 -5.35
CA HIS A 134 5.36 12.02 -4.89
C HIS A 134 4.51 10.78 -4.55
N LEU A 135 4.72 10.19 -3.38
CA LEU A 135 4.00 8.96 -2.98
C LEU A 135 2.53 9.26 -2.63
N GLN A 136 1.59 8.55 -3.23
CA GLN A 136 0.17 8.59 -2.84
C GLN A 136 -0.04 7.74 -1.57
N PRO A 137 -0.88 8.12 -0.61
CA PRO A 137 -1.90 9.17 -0.71
C PRO A 137 -1.44 10.56 -0.24
N ARG A 138 -0.16 10.74 0.13
CA ARG A 138 0.35 12.01 0.66
C ARG A 138 0.33 13.14 -0.36
N HIS A 139 0.46 12.76 -1.63
CA HIS A 139 0.35 13.64 -2.78
C HIS A 139 -0.85 13.21 -3.62
N GLU A 140 -1.57 14.19 -4.17
CA GLU A 140 -2.72 13.94 -5.05
C GLU A 140 -2.33 13.14 -6.31
N PHE A 141 -1.08 13.28 -6.76
CA PHE A 141 -0.52 12.61 -7.92
C PHE A 141 0.82 11.95 -7.57
N GLY A 142 1.14 10.85 -8.27
CA GLY A 142 2.44 10.19 -8.25
C GLY A 142 2.34 8.68 -8.03
N LEU A 143 3.35 8.08 -7.39
CA LEU A 143 3.46 6.63 -7.25
C LEU A 143 2.41 6.08 -6.28
N LYS A 144 1.63 5.11 -6.74
CA LYS A 144 0.61 4.42 -5.95
C LYS A 144 1.24 3.35 -5.04
N PRO A 145 0.69 3.13 -3.83
CA PRO A 145 1.08 1.98 -3.03
C PRO A 145 0.62 0.68 -3.72
N ILE A 146 1.32 -0.41 -3.44
CA ILE A 146 0.99 -1.76 -3.92
C ILE A 146 -0.41 -2.15 -3.45
N PHE A 147 -0.76 -1.81 -2.21
CA PHE A 147 -2.08 -2.06 -1.65
C PHE A 147 -3.00 -0.86 -1.91
N PRO A 148 -4.23 -1.08 -2.40
CA PRO A 148 -5.20 -0.01 -2.55
C PRO A 148 -5.64 0.54 -1.18
N GLU A 149 -6.19 1.76 -1.16
CA GLU A 149 -6.70 2.37 0.08
C GLU A 149 -7.84 1.56 0.72
N TYR A 150 -8.63 0.88 -0.12
CA TYR A 150 -9.76 0.04 0.27
C TYR A 150 -9.67 -1.27 -0.49
N PHE A 151 -9.79 -2.37 0.24
CA PHE A 151 -9.83 -3.73 -0.32
C PHE A 151 -10.69 -4.63 0.54
N ASP A 152 -11.16 -5.72 -0.02
CA ASP A 152 -11.90 -6.75 0.70
C ASP A 152 -10.99 -7.96 0.92
N VAL A 153 -11.20 -8.67 2.02
CA VAL A 153 -10.51 -9.92 2.36
C VAL A 153 -11.54 -11.03 2.51
N GLU A 154 -11.38 -12.10 1.75
CA GLU A 154 -12.16 -13.33 1.89
C GLU A 154 -11.45 -14.30 2.82
N PHE A 155 -12.11 -14.65 3.92
CA PHE A 155 -11.64 -15.58 4.93
C PHE A 155 -11.84 -17.04 4.49
N PRO A 156 -11.14 -18.00 5.13
CA PRO A 156 -11.30 -19.42 4.82
C PRO A 156 -12.73 -19.96 4.98
N ASP A 157 -13.57 -19.31 5.79
CA ASP A 157 -14.98 -19.66 5.97
C ASP A 157 -15.91 -19.02 4.91
N GLY A 158 -15.35 -18.27 3.95
CA GLY A 158 -16.05 -17.56 2.89
C GLY A 158 -16.62 -16.20 3.31
N LYS A 159 -16.42 -15.77 4.56
CA LYS A 159 -16.80 -14.43 5.00
C LYS A 159 -15.92 -13.40 4.28
N ILE A 160 -16.53 -12.31 3.82
CA ILE A 160 -15.82 -11.16 3.24
C ILE A 160 -15.85 -10.02 4.24
N GLU A 161 -14.70 -9.46 4.56
CA GLU A 161 -14.59 -8.24 5.37
C GLU A 161 -13.83 -7.16 4.61
N SER A 162 -14.32 -5.93 4.70
CA SER A 162 -13.64 -4.79 4.13
C SER A 162 -12.50 -4.33 5.03
N GLU A 163 -11.35 -4.14 4.42
CA GLU A 163 -10.15 -3.58 5.01
C GLU A 163 -9.87 -2.18 4.46
N TYR A 164 -9.26 -1.39 5.34
CA TYR A 164 -8.77 -0.06 5.04
C TYR A 164 -7.27 -0.09 5.17
N PHE A 165 -6.56 0.61 4.29
CA PHE A 165 -5.10 0.69 4.37
C PHE A 165 -4.61 1.36 5.66
N SER A 166 -5.45 2.03 6.45
CA SER A 166 -5.09 2.57 7.77
C SER A 166 -5.40 1.61 8.92
N GLY A 167 -4.71 1.79 10.06
CA GLY A 167 -4.97 1.06 11.30
C GLY A 167 -4.01 -0.11 11.56
N TYR A 168 -3.05 -0.33 10.68
CA TYR A 168 -2.00 -1.32 10.91
C TYR A 168 -1.08 -0.85 12.02
N HIS A 169 -0.40 -1.75 12.73
CA HIS A 169 0.64 -1.40 13.71
C HIS A 169 1.99 -2.05 13.37
N GLU A 170 2.01 -2.97 12.40
CA GLU A 170 3.24 -3.53 11.84
C GLU A 170 3.06 -3.73 10.33
N ILE A 171 4.06 -3.31 9.56
CA ILE A 171 4.18 -3.63 8.14
C ILE A 171 5.63 -3.98 7.88
N LYS A 172 5.87 -5.22 7.49
CA LYS A 172 7.23 -5.76 7.42
C LYS A 172 7.39 -6.67 6.22
N PRO A 173 8.32 -6.36 5.31
CA PRO A 173 8.74 -7.31 4.31
C PRO A 173 9.66 -8.37 4.93
N MET A 174 9.58 -9.59 4.42
CA MET A 174 10.41 -10.72 4.84
C MET A 174 10.74 -11.63 3.66
N LEU A 175 11.82 -12.41 3.79
CA LEU A 175 12.16 -13.48 2.86
C LEU A 175 11.77 -14.82 3.46
N TYR A 176 11.02 -15.61 2.70
CA TYR A 176 10.67 -16.99 3.03
C TYR A 176 10.79 -17.87 1.79
N ASN A 177 11.59 -18.93 1.85
CA ASN A 177 11.88 -19.80 0.69
C ASN A 177 12.30 -19.01 -0.56
N ASN A 178 13.14 -17.99 -0.37
CA ASN A 178 13.60 -17.02 -1.38
C ASN A 178 12.54 -16.07 -1.93
N ASP A 179 11.26 -16.25 -1.58
CA ASP A 179 10.18 -15.37 -1.98
C ASP A 179 9.99 -14.22 -1.00
N VAL A 180 9.55 -13.07 -1.54
CA VAL A 180 9.24 -11.90 -0.73
C VAL A 180 7.80 -11.95 -0.24
N TYR A 181 7.64 -11.87 1.07
CA TYR A 181 6.36 -11.72 1.75
C TYR A 181 6.28 -10.37 2.44
N ILE A 182 5.06 -9.87 2.60
CA ILE A 182 4.75 -8.64 3.32
C ILE A 182 3.77 -9.03 4.43
N VAL A 183 4.23 -8.89 5.67
CA VAL A 183 3.44 -9.09 6.88
C VAL A 183 2.80 -7.75 7.23
N ALA A 184 1.49 -7.75 7.47
CA ALA A 184 0.74 -6.59 7.90
C ALA A 184 -0.14 -6.95 9.09
N GLU A 185 0.07 -6.29 10.23
CA GLU A 185 -0.68 -6.55 11.46
C GLU A 185 -1.54 -5.37 11.86
N LYS A 186 -2.76 -5.64 12.32
CA LYS A 186 -3.76 -4.65 12.71
C LYS A 186 -4.60 -5.18 13.86
N ASN A 187 -4.92 -4.32 14.82
CA ASN A 187 -5.84 -4.68 15.90
C ASN A 187 -7.28 -4.45 15.45
N VAL A 188 -8.12 -5.48 15.55
CA VAL A 188 -9.56 -5.43 15.28
C VAL A 188 -10.30 -5.76 16.58
N GLY A 189 -10.67 -4.72 17.33
CA GLY A 189 -11.13 -4.88 18.71
C GLY A 189 -9.98 -5.33 19.62
N ASP A 190 -10.19 -6.42 20.35
CA ASP A 190 -9.18 -7.01 21.25
C ASP A 190 -8.31 -8.08 20.58
N ILE A 191 -8.47 -8.30 19.27
CA ILE A 191 -7.79 -9.34 18.51
C ILE A 191 -6.77 -8.70 17.56
N SER A 192 -5.52 -9.15 17.60
CA SER A 192 -4.55 -8.83 16.55
C SER A 192 -4.80 -9.72 15.35
N ARG A 193 -4.99 -9.10 14.19
CA ARG A 193 -5.14 -9.75 12.88
C ARG A 193 -3.85 -9.57 12.11
N ARG A 194 -3.32 -10.67 11.57
CA ARG A 194 -2.13 -10.67 10.72
C ARG A 194 -2.50 -11.13 9.32
N LEU A 195 -2.23 -10.27 8.34
CA LEU A 195 -2.35 -10.58 6.91
C LEU A 195 -0.96 -10.81 6.35
N ILE A 196 -0.77 -11.92 5.63
CA ILE A 196 0.49 -12.22 4.97
C ILE A 196 0.29 -12.25 3.47
N PHE A 197 0.92 -11.31 2.79
CA PHE A 197 0.90 -11.22 1.35
C PHE A 197 2.19 -11.76 0.75
N LYS A 198 2.10 -12.41 -0.40
CA LYS A 198 3.25 -12.81 -1.21
C LYS A 198 3.32 -11.94 -2.45
N ARG A 199 4.52 -11.49 -2.79
CA ARG A 199 4.78 -10.81 -4.05
C ARG A 199 4.99 -11.82 -5.18
N GLN A 200 4.32 -11.62 -6.32
CA GLN A 200 4.52 -12.45 -7.51
C GLN A 200 5.63 -11.87 -8.40
N TYR A 201 6.76 -12.55 -8.56
CA TYR A 201 7.95 -12.03 -9.29
C TYR A 201 7.66 -11.38 -10.66
N SER A 202 6.67 -11.88 -11.41
CA SER A 202 6.39 -11.47 -12.78
C SER A 202 5.34 -10.36 -12.94
N SER A 203 4.63 -9.97 -11.88
CA SER A 203 3.63 -8.88 -11.92
C SER A 203 4.08 -7.75 -10.99
N GLU A 204 3.31 -6.66 -10.79
CA GLU A 204 3.44 -5.78 -9.60
C GLU A 204 2.49 -6.20 -8.46
N ASN A 205 1.75 -7.30 -8.68
CA ASN A 205 0.67 -7.71 -7.81
C ASN A 205 1.17 -8.51 -6.61
N VAL A 206 0.37 -8.46 -5.55
CA VAL A 206 0.52 -9.28 -4.35
C VAL A 206 -0.69 -10.19 -4.23
N SER A 207 -0.48 -11.39 -3.70
CA SER A 207 -1.54 -12.36 -3.36
C SER A 207 -1.60 -12.50 -1.84
N LEU A 208 -2.78 -12.63 -1.28
CA LEU A 208 -2.94 -12.95 0.14
C LEU A 208 -2.74 -14.44 0.34
N ILE A 209 -1.76 -14.82 1.17
CA ILE A 209 -1.42 -16.22 1.41
C ILE A 209 -2.08 -16.71 2.70
N CYS A 210 -1.94 -15.95 3.79
CA CYS A 210 -2.43 -16.36 5.11
C CYS A 210 -3.11 -15.22 5.85
N ILE A 211 -4.07 -15.59 6.69
CA ILE A 211 -4.72 -14.75 7.68
C ILE A 211 -4.60 -15.47 9.03
N PHE A 212 -4.14 -14.76 10.05
CA PHE A 212 -4.14 -15.21 11.45
C PHE A 212 -4.95 -14.24 12.31
#